data_AF-A0AAQ4EKT2-F1
#
_entry.id   AF-A0AAQ4EKT2-F1
#
_cell.length_a   1.000
_cell.length_b   1.000
_cell.length_c   1.000
_cell.angle_alpha   90.00
_cell.angle_beta   90.00
_cell.angle_gamma   90.00
#
_symmetry.space_group_name_H-M   'P 1'
#
loop_
_entity.id
_entity.type
_entity.pdbx_description
1 polymer ?
#
loop_
_entity_poly.entity_id
_entity_poly.type
_entity_poly.pdbx_seq_one_letter_code
_entity_poly.pdbx_strand_id
1 'polypeptide(L)'
;MLCKLQVSANSLDKAGCTALHWAAHGGHAECARILLSIPGVQIDVQNKLGDTPLHSGAWKGHSDIVRMLLNAGANKNIKNKEGRTPLELASDPETIALLKTSQRTSLSVDPEEYLESDEDSS
;
A
#
# COMPACT_ATOMS: atom_id res chain seq x y z
N MET A 1 1.38 -3.49 27.07
CA MET A 1 0.05 -3.99 26.65
C MET A 1 -0.20 -3.86 25.13
N LEU A 2 0.84 -3.76 24.29
CA LEU A 2 0.71 -3.54 22.83
C LEU A 2 0.65 -4.85 22.00
N CYS A 3 1.15 -5.98 22.53
CA CYS A 3 1.22 -7.23 21.75
C CYS A 3 -0.14 -7.85 21.37
N LYS A 4 -1.23 -7.62 22.13
CA LYS A 4 -2.53 -8.26 21.84
C LYS A 4 -3.24 -7.69 20.60
N LEU A 5 -3.10 -6.40 20.35
CA LEU A 5 -3.70 -5.75 19.16
C LEU A 5 -2.91 -6.06 17.89
N GLN A 6 -1.58 -6.16 18.01
CA GLN A 6 -0.68 -6.43 16.89
C GLN A 6 -0.89 -7.83 16.30
N VAL A 7 -1.18 -8.82 17.15
CA VAL A 7 -1.49 -10.19 16.70
C VAL A 7 -2.85 -10.24 15.99
N SER A 8 -3.86 -9.44 16.42
CA SER A 8 -5.20 -9.54 15.83
C SER A 8 -5.32 -8.89 14.45
N ALA A 9 -4.60 -7.80 14.19
CA ALA A 9 -4.70 -7.07 12.92
C ALA A 9 -4.17 -7.88 11.72
N ASN A 10 -3.15 -8.71 11.97
CA ASN A 10 -2.52 -9.59 10.98
C ASN A 10 -3.08 -11.02 10.99
N SER A 11 -4.07 -11.31 11.84
CA SER A 11 -4.72 -12.62 11.85
C SER A 11 -5.30 -12.96 10.49
N LEU A 12 -5.10 -14.20 10.08
CA LEU A 12 -5.61 -14.73 8.82
C LEU A 12 -6.86 -15.57 9.08
N ASP A 13 -7.88 -15.38 8.25
CA ASP A 13 -9.02 -16.29 8.22
C ASP A 13 -8.70 -17.58 7.43
N LYS A 14 -9.71 -18.43 7.25
CA LYS A 14 -9.57 -19.68 6.48
C LYS A 14 -9.20 -19.45 5.01
N ALA A 15 -9.45 -18.27 4.46
CA ALA A 15 -9.09 -17.88 3.10
C ALA A 15 -7.71 -17.20 3.03
N GLY A 16 -7.02 -17.01 4.16
CA GLY A 16 -5.76 -16.27 4.22
C GLY A 16 -5.97 -14.75 4.17
N CYS A 17 -7.19 -14.26 4.37
CA CYS A 17 -7.49 -12.84 4.37
C CYS A 17 -7.26 -12.24 5.76
N THR A 18 -6.61 -11.08 5.79
CA THR A 18 -6.51 -10.22 6.97
C THR A 18 -7.75 -9.33 7.09
N ALA A 19 -7.91 -8.65 8.23
CA ALA A 19 -8.92 -7.61 8.38
C ALA A 19 -8.81 -6.52 7.29
N LEU A 20 -7.60 -6.21 6.84
CA LEU A 20 -7.36 -5.20 5.81
C LEU A 20 -7.88 -5.66 4.42
N HIS A 21 -7.86 -6.95 4.11
CA HIS A 21 -8.48 -7.48 2.90
C HIS A 21 -9.98 -7.21 2.89
N TRP A 22 -10.65 -7.50 4.00
CA TRP A 22 -12.09 -7.32 4.13
C TRP A 22 -12.48 -5.85 4.15
N ALA A 23 -11.71 -5.00 4.84
CA ALA A 23 -11.90 -3.55 4.79
C ALA A 23 -11.75 -3.02 3.35
N ALA A 24 -10.76 -3.51 2.61
CA ALA A 24 -10.55 -3.11 1.23
C ALA A 24 -11.58 -3.67 0.26
N HIS A 25 -12.07 -4.89 0.48
CA HIS A 25 -13.14 -5.49 -0.32
C HIS A 25 -14.50 -4.84 -0.09
N GLY A 26 -14.77 -4.39 1.14
CA GLY A 26 -16.05 -3.77 1.52
C GLY A 26 -16.08 -2.25 1.37
N GLY A 27 -14.97 -1.61 0.98
CA GLY A 27 -14.88 -0.15 0.88
C GLY A 27 -14.98 0.55 2.24
N HIS A 28 -14.58 -0.11 3.31
CA HIS A 28 -14.67 0.43 4.67
C HIS A 28 -13.47 1.32 4.99
N ALA A 29 -13.46 2.53 4.44
CA ALA A 29 -12.34 3.48 4.56
C ALA A 29 -11.90 3.71 6.00
N GLU A 30 -12.85 3.90 6.90
CA GLU A 30 -12.54 4.15 8.31
C GLU A 30 -11.89 2.95 8.99
N CYS A 31 -12.38 1.73 8.71
CA CYS A 31 -11.77 0.50 9.21
C CYS A 31 -10.35 0.34 8.66
N ALA A 32 -10.14 0.58 7.36
CA ALA A 32 -8.82 0.54 6.75
C ALA A 32 -7.88 1.58 7.38
N ARG A 33 -8.36 2.79 7.69
CA ARG A 33 -7.59 3.85 8.34
C ARG A 33 -7.11 3.43 9.72
N ILE A 34 -8.03 2.89 10.52
CA ILE A 34 -7.72 2.41 11.87
C ILE A 34 -6.69 1.27 11.78
N LEU A 35 -6.91 0.29 10.88
CA LEU A 35 -5.98 -0.83 10.71
C LEU A 35 -4.58 -0.37 10.28
N LEU A 36 -4.48 0.56 9.32
CA LEU A 36 -3.22 1.13 8.85
C LEU A 36 -2.49 1.96 9.92
N SER A 37 -3.22 2.51 10.90
CA SER A 37 -2.62 3.21 12.04
C SER A 37 -1.99 2.27 13.07
N ILE A 38 -2.25 0.96 13.01
CA ILE A 38 -1.70 -0.02 13.95
C ILE A 38 -0.23 -0.29 13.61
N PRO A 39 0.70 -0.08 14.55
CA PRO A 39 2.12 -0.36 14.33
C PRO A 39 2.36 -1.83 13.96
N GLY A 40 3.09 -2.07 12.88
CA GLY A 40 3.45 -3.41 12.41
C GLY A 40 2.31 -4.19 11.74
N VAL A 41 1.24 -3.50 11.30
CA VAL A 41 0.25 -4.12 10.40
C VAL A 41 0.92 -4.47 9.07
N GLN A 42 0.61 -5.65 8.53
CA GLN A 42 1.13 -6.11 7.25
C GLN A 42 0.15 -5.71 6.14
N ILE A 43 0.63 -4.84 5.24
CA ILE A 43 -0.18 -4.23 4.18
C ILE A 43 -0.26 -5.13 2.94
N ASP A 44 0.82 -5.84 2.63
CA ASP A 44 0.99 -6.64 1.41
C ASP A 44 0.79 -8.15 1.64
N VAL A 45 0.03 -8.54 2.66
CA VAL A 45 -0.29 -9.95 2.89
C VAL A 45 -1.04 -10.51 1.69
N GLN A 46 -0.62 -11.67 1.18
CA GLN A 46 -1.31 -12.37 0.12
C GLN A 46 -2.26 -13.44 0.70
N ASN A 47 -3.52 -13.39 0.29
CA ASN A 47 -4.48 -14.43 0.62
C ASN A 47 -4.23 -15.72 -0.18
N LYS A 48 -5.11 -16.72 -0.05
CA LYS A 48 -4.98 -18.00 -0.78
C LYS A 48 -5.07 -17.87 -2.31
N LEU A 49 -5.59 -16.77 -2.85
CA LEU A 49 -5.59 -16.47 -4.28
C LEU A 49 -4.36 -15.67 -4.72
N GLY A 50 -3.48 -15.31 -3.78
CA GLY A 50 -2.35 -14.43 -4.03
C GLY A 50 -2.74 -12.95 -4.05
N ASP A 51 -4.01 -12.61 -3.80
CA ASP A 51 -4.46 -11.24 -3.78
C ASP A 51 -4.01 -10.55 -2.49
N THR A 52 -3.59 -9.30 -2.62
CA THR A 52 -3.34 -8.41 -1.48
C THR A 52 -4.59 -7.57 -1.17
N PRO A 53 -4.64 -6.83 -0.05
CA PRO A 53 -5.70 -5.85 0.18
C PRO A 53 -5.82 -4.84 -0.97
N LEU A 54 -4.72 -4.48 -1.61
CA LEU A 54 -4.71 -3.58 -2.77
C LEU A 54 -5.39 -4.22 -4.00
N HIS A 55 -5.22 -5.52 -4.24
CA HIS A 55 -5.98 -6.24 -5.28
C HIS A 55 -7.48 -6.20 -4.99
N SER A 56 -7.87 -6.40 -3.73
CA SER A 56 -9.28 -6.41 -3.31
C SER A 56 -9.93 -5.04 -3.51
N GLY A 57 -9.27 -3.96 -3.07
CA GLY A 57 -9.75 -2.59 -3.26
C GLY A 57 -9.80 -2.20 -4.74
N ALA A 58 -8.79 -2.61 -5.52
CA ALA A 58 -8.74 -2.31 -6.95
C ALA A 58 -9.87 -3.00 -7.71
N TRP A 59 -10.08 -4.29 -7.45
CA TRP A 59 -11.14 -5.08 -8.08
C TRP A 59 -12.54 -4.55 -7.77
N LYS A 60 -12.75 -4.00 -6.57
CA LYS A 60 -14.03 -3.40 -6.19
C LYS A 60 -14.19 -1.93 -6.59
N GLY A 61 -13.12 -1.30 -7.05
CA GLY A 61 -13.12 0.11 -7.43
C GLY A 61 -13.22 1.08 -6.25
N HIS A 62 -12.72 0.68 -5.09
CA HIS A 62 -12.69 1.53 -3.89
C HIS A 62 -11.46 2.44 -3.92
N SER A 63 -11.54 3.52 -4.71
CA SER A 63 -10.44 4.44 -5.00
C SER A 63 -9.88 5.13 -3.75
N ASP A 64 -10.74 5.41 -2.76
CA ASP A 64 -10.37 5.91 -1.43
C ASP A 64 -9.46 4.95 -0.66
N ILE A 65 -9.84 3.67 -0.56
CA ILE A 65 -9.03 2.61 0.03
C ILE A 65 -7.72 2.46 -0.72
N VAL A 66 -7.77 2.40 -2.06
CA VAL A 66 -6.59 2.20 -2.91
C VAL A 66 -5.58 3.30 -2.66
N ARG A 67 -6.02 4.56 -2.62
CA ARG A 67 -5.18 5.71 -2.25
C ARG A 67 -4.59 5.57 -0.85
N MET A 68 -5.38 5.16 0.14
CA MET A 68 -4.88 4.97 1.51
C MET A 68 -3.81 3.88 1.59
N LEU A 69 -4.02 2.75 0.92
CA LEU A 69 -3.05 1.64 0.86
C LEU A 69 -1.76 2.08 0.16
N LEU A 70 -1.87 2.79 -0.96
CA LEU A 70 -0.70 3.33 -1.68
C LEU A 70 0.08 4.34 -0.84
N ASN A 71 -0.61 5.22 -0.11
CA ASN A 71 0.01 6.19 0.81
C ASN A 71 0.69 5.49 2.00
N ALA A 72 0.17 4.34 2.42
CA ALA A 72 0.78 3.51 3.44
C ALA A 72 1.94 2.64 2.92
N GLY A 73 2.30 2.75 1.63
CA GLY A 73 3.44 2.06 1.03
C GLY A 73 3.11 0.68 0.45
N ALA A 74 1.85 0.37 0.17
CA ALA A 74 1.46 -0.90 -0.45
C ALA A 74 2.16 -1.12 -1.80
N ASN A 75 2.68 -2.32 -2.02
CA ASN A 75 3.33 -2.68 -3.28
C ASN A 75 2.29 -3.02 -4.37
N LYS A 76 2.09 -2.07 -5.27
CA LYS A 76 1.18 -2.19 -6.42
C LYS A 76 1.64 -3.10 -7.56
N ASN A 77 2.86 -3.67 -7.48
CA ASN A 77 3.41 -4.54 -8.51
C ASN A 77 3.32 -6.04 -8.15
N ILE A 78 2.79 -6.37 -6.97
CA ILE A 78 2.58 -7.77 -6.57
C ILE A 78 1.59 -8.41 -7.54
N LYS A 79 1.92 -9.63 -7.98
CA LYS A 79 1.04 -10.45 -8.80
C LYS A 79 0.32 -11.47 -7.94
N ASN A 80 -0.97 -11.65 -8.18
CA ASN A 80 -1.73 -12.75 -7.61
C ASN A 80 -1.40 -14.08 -8.32
N LYS A 81 -2.07 -15.17 -7.91
CA LYS A 81 -1.81 -16.51 -8.49
C LYS A 81 -2.19 -16.64 -9.96
N GLU A 82 -3.01 -15.74 -10.47
CA GLU A 82 -3.35 -15.67 -11.89
C GLU A 82 -2.36 -14.80 -12.69
N GLY A 83 -1.30 -14.32 -12.03
CA GLY A 83 -0.29 -13.46 -12.64
C GLY A 83 -0.74 -12.01 -12.83
N ARG A 84 -1.89 -11.63 -12.25
CA ARG A 84 -2.50 -10.30 -12.40
C ARG A 84 -2.07 -9.38 -11.26
N THR A 85 -1.75 -8.14 -11.58
CA THR A 85 -1.49 -7.04 -10.64
C THR A 85 -2.78 -6.35 -10.21
N PRO A 86 -2.80 -5.56 -9.11
CA PRO A 86 -3.97 -4.76 -8.75
C PRO A 86 -4.46 -3.85 -9.88
N LEU A 87 -3.53 -3.30 -10.69
CA LEU A 87 -3.87 -2.45 -11.82
C LEU A 87 -4.66 -3.20 -12.90
N GLU A 88 -4.30 -4.46 -13.17
CA GLU A 88 -4.98 -5.30 -14.15
C GLU A 88 -6.35 -5.80 -13.67
N LEU A 89 -6.61 -5.73 -12.35
CA LEU A 89 -7.91 -6.03 -11.76
C LEU A 89 -8.80 -4.80 -11.59
N ALA A 90 -8.27 -3.59 -11.78
CA ALA A 90 -8.97 -2.36 -11.45
C ALA A 90 -10.26 -2.19 -12.28
N SER A 91 -11.38 -1.94 -11.59
CA SER A 91 -12.71 -1.90 -12.22
C SER A 91 -13.09 -0.54 -12.80
N ASP A 92 -12.51 0.56 -12.30
CA ASP A 92 -12.91 1.92 -12.66
C ASP A 92 -11.71 2.82 -13.05
N PRO A 93 -11.95 3.89 -13.82
CA PRO A 93 -10.90 4.80 -14.28
C PRO A 93 -10.13 5.52 -13.17
N GLU A 94 -10.76 5.83 -12.04
CA GLU A 94 -10.12 6.56 -10.93
C GLU A 94 -9.09 5.65 -10.25
N THR A 95 -9.47 4.43 -9.92
CA THR A 95 -8.58 3.41 -9.37
C THR A 95 -7.42 3.11 -10.32
N ILE A 96 -7.70 2.99 -11.62
CA ILE A 96 -6.66 2.81 -12.66
C ILE A 96 -5.69 3.99 -12.66
N ALA A 97 -6.19 5.23 -12.58
CA ALA A 97 -5.33 6.41 -12.55
C ALA A 97 -4.43 6.43 -11.31
N LEU A 98 -4.97 6.09 -10.13
CA LEU A 98 -4.20 6.00 -8.88
C LEU A 98 -3.09 4.94 -8.97
N LEU A 99 -3.41 3.74 -9.48
CA LEU A 99 -2.44 2.65 -9.61
C LEU A 99 -1.41 2.92 -10.72
N LYS A 100 -1.78 3.60 -11.80
CA LYS A 100 -0.85 4.01 -12.86
C LYS A 100 0.11 5.10 -12.42
N THR A 101 -0.34 5.99 -11.54
CA THR A 101 0.51 7.09 -11.06
C THR A 101 1.72 6.50 -10.35
N SER A 102 2.86 6.52 -11.05
CA SER A 102 4.16 6.13 -10.50
C SER A 102 4.45 7.12 -9.38
N GLN A 103 4.52 6.67 -8.12
CA GLN A 103 5.12 7.51 -7.11
C GLN A 103 6.56 7.74 -7.58
N ARG A 104 6.83 8.93 -8.11
CA ARG A 104 8.16 9.50 -8.06
C ARG A 104 8.43 9.62 -6.56
N THR A 105 9.13 8.64 -6.02
CA THR A 105 9.80 8.73 -4.73
C THR A 105 10.83 9.86 -4.87
N SER A 106 10.39 11.10 -4.74
CA SER A 106 11.26 12.26 -4.54
C SER A 106 11.67 12.28 -3.08
N LEU A 107 12.52 11.34 -2.69
CA LEU A 107 13.39 11.45 -1.53
C LEU A 107 14.78 11.00 -1.96
N SER A 108 15.36 11.81 -2.85
CA SER A 108 16.80 11.95 -3.02
C SER A 108 17.11 13.43 -2.79
N VAL A 109 17.02 13.87 -1.54
CA VAL A 109 17.75 15.06 -1.09
C VAL A 109 19.11 14.55 -0.65
N ASP A 110 20.05 14.57 -1.58
CA ASP A 110 21.49 14.67 -1.30
C ASP A 110 22.10 15.33 -2.54
N PRO A 111 22.21 16.67 -2.52
CA PRO A 111 23.50 17.25 -2.87
C PRO A 111 23.77 18.52 -2.07
N GLU A 112 24.54 18.41 -1.00
CA GLU A 112 25.33 19.54 -0.51
C GLU A 112 26.75 19.07 -0.15
N GLU A 113 27.36 18.38 -1.10
CA GLU A 113 28.81 18.43 -1.28
C GLU A 113 29.09 19.62 -2.22
N TYR A 114 29.16 20.82 -1.66
CA TYR A 114 29.86 21.94 -2.30
C TYR A 114 31.17 22.15 -1.53
N LEU A 115 32.15 21.31 -1.88
CA LEU A 115 33.55 21.69 -1.81
C LEU A 115 33.80 22.67 -2.96
N GLU A 116 33.76 23.96 -2.68
CA GLU A 116 34.60 24.93 -3.40
C GLU A 116 35.62 25.46 -2.39
N SER A 117 36.75 24.76 -2.36
CA SER A 117 38.03 25.37 -2.06
C SER A 117 38.42 26.30 -3.21
N ASP A 118 39.25 27.28 -2.85
CA ASP A 118 40.06 28.14 -3.72
C ASP A 118 39.29 29.34 -4.32
N GLU A 119 39.78 30.57 -4.36
CA GLU A 119 41.00 31.22 -3.86
C GLU A 119 40.78 32.75 -4.03
N ASP A 120 41.76 33.53 -3.63
CA ASP A 120 42.10 34.89 -4.13
C ASP A 120 41.61 36.15 -3.38
N SER A 121 42.45 36.56 -2.42
CA SER A 121 43.33 37.74 -2.53
C SER A 121 42.71 39.11 -2.86
N SER A 122 42.61 39.98 -1.84
CA SER A 122 43.20 41.36 -1.78
C SER A 122 42.73 42.11 -0.55
#